data_AF-T0NCU9-F1
#
_entry.id   AF-T0NCU9-F1
#
_cell.length_a   1.000
_cell.length_b   1.000
_cell.length_c   1.000
_cell.angle_alpha   90.00
_cell.angle_beta   90.00
_cell.angle_gamma   90.00
#
_symmetry.space_group_name_H-M   'P 1'
#
loop_
_entity.id
_entity.type
_entity.pdbx_description
1 polymer ?
#
loop_
_entity_poly.entity_id
_entity_poly.type
_entity_poly.pdbx_seq_one_letter_code
_entity_poly.pdbx_strand_id
1 'polypeptide(L)'
;MGVFERIYKLVKNSPNNPREDYLTEIFGEVIKDKGILSEFIEKFLCIDNIDINSFKVDTQRTYEKLDHHETDSRPDLVIEFYDSVGKGKYVVFVESKLGAKEGCKQLERYREHLLNLTNNGIQAHFIYLTALYDPKEDEKALSSLTGINFFQYRWYEIYNWLKKFKDDRLNQCLIEYMEELGMDKERIFLPQDIYLIQNLDRIISMVEETMSDKVQEVLSKFGKISQANRLNQLLSDGIYRKFVSIGNDLEVSVDLYLTDKIYPMVSTSLWVSEKYENLDKVRNLMKSYVDKNIDFNLDLETWEGWIGLCIDKSLLTFLSEEDHVKAIQDFYIKGLENIKNFMDVNLNCK
;
A
#
# COMPACT_ATOMS: atom_id res chain seq x y z
N MET A 1 -8.12 -21.37 2.44
CA MET A 1 -8.64 -20.16 1.76
C MET A 1 -10.07 -19.93 2.23
N GLY A 2 -10.25 -18.94 3.10
CA GLY A 2 -11.48 -18.61 3.81
C GLY A 2 -12.61 -18.16 2.88
N VAL A 3 -13.81 -18.01 3.45
CA VAL A 3 -15.01 -17.57 2.69
C VAL A 3 -14.82 -16.16 2.14
N PHE A 4 -14.31 -15.24 2.97
CA PHE A 4 -14.20 -13.84 2.58
C PHE A 4 -13.11 -13.57 1.55
N GLU A 5 -11.97 -14.27 1.56
CA GLU A 5 -10.97 -14.15 0.48
C GLU A 5 -11.50 -14.68 -0.86
N ARG A 6 -12.32 -15.74 -0.84
CA ARG A 6 -12.98 -16.21 -2.08
C ARG A 6 -13.91 -15.14 -2.66
N ILE A 7 -14.70 -14.47 -1.82
CA ILE A 7 -15.61 -13.41 -2.26
C ILE A 7 -14.80 -12.19 -2.72
N TYR A 8 -13.77 -11.78 -1.98
CA TYR A 8 -12.86 -10.70 -2.35
C TYR A 8 -12.27 -10.91 -3.76
N LYS A 9 -11.82 -12.14 -4.08
CA LYS A 9 -11.28 -12.47 -5.42
C LYS A 9 -12.28 -12.30 -6.55
N LEU A 10 -13.59 -12.33 -6.29
CA LEU A 10 -14.61 -12.08 -7.30
C LEU A 10 -14.85 -10.58 -7.53
N VAL A 11 -14.64 -9.74 -6.51
CA VAL A 11 -14.92 -8.29 -6.57
C VAL A 11 -13.67 -7.44 -6.82
N LYS A 12 -12.47 -7.98 -6.62
CA LYS A 12 -11.20 -7.24 -6.74
C LYS A 12 -10.85 -6.74 -8.15
N ASN A 13 -11.53 -7.22 -9.19
CA ASN A 13 -11.31 -6.77 -10.58
C ASN A 13 -11.93 -5.38 -10.85
N SER A 14 -12.42 -4.69 -9.82
CA SER A 14 -12.80 -3.29 -9.88
C SER A 14 -11.54 -2.39 -9.91
N PRO A 15 -11.55 -1.25 -10.64
CA PRO A 15 -10.38 -0.37 -10.80
C PRO A 15 -9.75 0.14 -9.50
N ASN A 16 -10.54 0.23 -8.43
CA ASN A 16 -10.09 0.62 -7.10
C ASN A 16 -10.07 -0.65 -6.25
N ASN A 17 -8.89 -1.19 -5.97
CA ASN A 17 -8.71 -2.35 -5.10
C ASN A 17 -9.49 -2.15 -3.78
N PRO A 18 -10.62 -2.84 -3.56
CA PRO A 18 -11.56 -2.48 -2.50
C PRO A 18 -11.20 -3.13 -1.15
N ARG A 19 -9.94 -3.54 -0.96
CA ARG A 19 -9.55 -4.39 0.18
C ARG A 19 -9.81 -3.74 1.53
N GLU A 20 -9.60 -2.43 1.62
CA GLU A 20 -9.87 -1.61 2.82
C GLU A 20 -11.38 -1.55 3.10
N ASP A 21 -12.17 -1.09 2.12
CA ASP A 21 -13.63 -1.04 2.19
C ASP A 21 -14.23 -2.41 2.54
N TYR A 22 -13.72 -3.47 1.92
CA TYR A 22 -14.21 -4.82 2.10
C TYR A 22 -13.95 -5.36 3.51
N LEU A 23 -12.77 -5.09 4.08
CA LEU A 23 -12.48 -5.44 5.47
C LEU A 23 -13.37 -4.64 6.43
N THR A 24 -13.46 -3.33 6.23
CA THR A 24 -14.26 -2.47 7.10
C THR A 24 -15.74 -2.87 7.07
N GLU A 25 -16.24 -3.33 5.93
CA GLU A 25 -17.64 -3.75 5.84
C GLU A 25 -17.92 -5.06 6.59
N ILE A 26 -17.03 -6.05 6.47
CA ILE A 26 -17.15 -7.28 7.27
C ILE A 26 -17.04 -6.95 8.77
N PHE A 27 -16.10 -6.08 9.15
CA PHE A 27 -15.92 -5.66 10.53
C PHE A 27 -17.15 -4.92 11.07
N GLY A 28 -17.75 -4.03 10.27
CA GLY A 28 -18.99 -3.34 10.61
C GLY A 28 -20.14 -4.30 10.91
N GLU A 29 -20.30 -5.37 10.12
CA GLU A 29 -21.30 -6.41 10.39
C GLU A 29 -21.01 -7.20 11.67
N VAL A 30 -19.75 -7.53 11.98
CA VAL A 30 -19.38 -8.21 13.24
C VAL A 30 -19.69 -7.33 14.46
N ILE A 31 -19.42 -6.03 14.37
CA ILE A 31 -19.67 -5.05 15.44
C ILE A 31 -21.17 -4.80 15.67
N LYS A 32 -22.06 -5.26 14.78
CA LYS A 32 -23.52 -5.17 15.03
C LYS A 32 -24.01 -6.14 16.11
N ASP A 33 -23.21 -7.11 16.53
CA ASP A 33 -23.53 -7.89 17.73
C ASP A 33 -23.37 -7.00 18.97
N LYS A 34 -24.43 -6.87 19.79
CA LYS A 34 -24.44 -5.97 20.95
C LYS A 34 -23.37 -6.34 21.98
N GLY A 35 -23.10 -7.63 22.20
CA GLY A 35 -22.08 -8.09 23.14
C GLY A 35 -20.67 -7.73 22.67
N ILE A 36 -20.40 -7.95 21.39
CA ILE A 36 -19.14 -7.56 20.76
C ILE A 36 -18.98 -6.02 20.78
N LEU A 37 -20.03 -5.25 20.47
CA LEU A 37 -20.00 -3.80 20.50
C LEU A 37 -19.71 -3.23 21.91
N SER A 38 -20.36 -3.77 22.94
CA SER A 38 -20.13 -3.35 24.33
C SER A 38 -18.67 -3.56 24.73
N GLU A 39 -18.12 -4.74 24.46
CA GLU A 39 -16.71 -5.06 24.71
C GLU A 39 -15.75 -4.23 23.86
N PHE A 40 -16.14 -3.88 22.63
CA PHE A 40 -15.36 -3.00 21.77
C PHE A 40 -15.24 -1.61 22.37
N ILE A 41 -16.36 -1.04 22.82
CA ILE A 41 -16.39 0.29 23.44
C ILE A 41 -15.58 0.31 24.74
N GLU A 42 -15.76 -0.68 25.61
CA GLU A 42 -14.99 -0.79 26.84
C GLU A 42 -13.48 -0.89 26.53
N LYS A 43 -13.11 -1.77 25.59
CA LYS A 43 -11.71 -2.06 25.28
C LYS A 43 -10.97 -0.94 24.55
N PHE A 44 -11.61 -0.32 23.56
CA PHE A 44 -10.95 0.58 22.60
C PHE A 44 -11.35 2.05 22.77
N LEU A 45 -12.42 2.35 23.51
CA LEU A 45 -12.76 3.73 23.88
C LEU A 45 -12.54 4.01 25.38
N CYS A 46 -12.20 3.00 26.17
CA CYS A 46 -12.01 3.09 27.62
C CYS A 46 -13.25 3.66 28.34
N ILE A 47 -14.45 3.25 27.90
CA ILE A 47 -15.73 3.64 28.50
C ILE A 47 -16.27 2.44 29.29
N ASP A 48 -16.09 2.48 30.60
CA ASP A 48 -16.52 1.40 31.51
C ASP A 48 -18.00 1.51 31.88
N ASN A 49 -18.62 0.37 32.22
CA ASN A 49 -19.99 0.27 32.75
C ASN A 49 -21.09 0.84 31.82
N ILE A 50 -20.90 0.70 30.50
CA ILE A 50 -21.84 1.18 29.50
C ILE A 50 -23.09 0.28 29.39
N ASP A 51 -24.28 0.89 29.27
CA ASP A 51 -25.52 0.18 28.94
C ASP A 51 -26.12 0.71 27.63
N ILE A 52 -25.78 0.02 26.54
CA ILE A 52 -26.18 0.37 25.18
C ILE A 52 -27.64 0.00 24.95
N ASN A 53 -28.55 0.98 25.03
CA ASN A 53 -29.98 0.74 24.76
C ASN A 53 -30.31 0.71 23.26
N SER A 54 -29.66 1.59 22.49
CA SER A 54 -29.79 1.65 21.05
C SER A 54 -28.45 1.98 20.43
N PHE A 55 -28.21 1.41 19.26
CA PHE A 55 -27.02 1.69 18.48
C PHE A 55 -27.30 1.56 16.98
N LYS A 56 -26.42 2.17 16.20
CA LYS A 56 -26.39 2.09 14.74
C LYS A 56 -24.93 1.95 14.32
N VAL A 57 -24.68 1.03 13.40
CA VAL A 57 -23.38 0.82 12.78
C VAL A 57 -23.56 0.99 11.29
N ASP A 58 -22.98 2.04 10.74
CA ASP A 58 -23.01 2.36 9.31
C ASP A 58 -21.58 2.33 8.76
N THR A 59 -21.40 1.70 7.61
CA THR A 59 -20.20 1.90 6.80
C THR A 59 -20.51 2.86 5.66
N GLN A 60 -19.46 3.50 5.13
CA GLN A 60 -19.56 4.36 3.94
C GLN A 60 -20.54 5.54 4.07
N ARG A 61 -20.80 6.01 5.30
CA ARG A 61 -21.70 7.14 5.57
C ARG A 61 -21.05 8.45 5.14
N THR A 62 -21.75 9.19 4.28
CA THR A 62 -21.30 10.52 3.82
C THR A 62 -21.84 11.63 4.73
N TYR A 63 -20.95 12.52 5.14
CA TYR A 63 -21.22 13.79 5.80
C TYR A 63 -20.98 14.89 4.78
N GLU A 64 -22.00 15.72 4.55
CA GLU A 64 -21.91 16.88 3.68
C GLU A 64 -20.78 17.81 4.14
N LYS A 65 -19.98 18.27 3.19
CA LYS A 65 -18.84 19.16 3.44
C LYS A 65 -19.24 20.41 4.23
N LEU A 66 -18.36 20.85 5.13
CA LEU A 66 -18.50 22.16 5.77
C LEU A 66 -18.14 23.28 4.77
N ASP A 67 -18.54 24.53 5.05
CA ASP A 67 -18.36 25.66 4.12
C ASP A 67 -16.92 25.85 3.63
N HIS A 68 -15.93 25.56 4.47
CA HIS A 68 -14.50 25.67 4.18
C HIS A 68 -13.85 24.36 3.73
N HIS A 69 -14.64 23.30 3.49
CA HIS A 69 -14.17 22.03 2.96
C HIS A 69 -14.35 21.97 1.43
N GLU A 70 -13.35 21.43 0.75
CA GLU A 70 -13.41 21.22 -0.70
C GLU A 70 -14.34 20.07 -1.09
N THR A 71 -14.44 19.04 -0.23
CA THR A 71 -15.14 17.77 -0.52
C THR A 71 -15.84 17.24 0.73
N ASP A 72 -16.83 16.36 0.52
CA ASP A 72 -17.54 15.65 1.57
C ASP A 72 -16.60 14.74 2.40
N SER A 73 -17.09 14.33 3.56
CA SER A 73 -16.38 13.41 4.46
C SER A 73 -17.09 12.06 4.48
N ARG A 74 -16.34 10.96 4.34
CA ARG A 74 -16.88 9.60 4.41
C ARG A 74 -15.99 8.72 5.27
N PRO A 75 -16.17 8.72 6.60
CA PRO A 75 -15.50 7.76 7.48
C PRO A 75 -15.84 6.33 7.05
N ASP A 76 -14.87 5.42 7.15
CA ASP A 76 -15.06 4.04 6.71
C ASP A 76 -16.15 3.33 7.54
N LEU A 77 -16.20 3.63 8.84
CA LEU A 77 -17.20 3.11 9.78
C LEU A 77 -17.64 4.20 10.78
N VAL A 78 -18.94 4.25 11.04
CA VAL A 78 -19.58 5.15 12.00
C VAL A 78 -20.42 4.33 12.97
N ILE A 79 -20.16 4.51 14.27
CA ILE A 79 -20.94 3.88 15.34
C ILE A 79 -21.63 5.00 16.11
N GLU A 80 -22.96 4.97 16.16
CA GLU A 80 -23.78 5.85 16.98
C GLU A 80 -24.44 5.03 18.06
N PHE A 81 -24.37 5.43 19.33
CA PHE A 81 -25.05 4.72 20.40
C PHE A 81 -25.54 5.64 21.52
N TYR A 82 -26.49 5.14 22.30
CA TYR A 82 -26.99 5.80 23.50
C TYR A 82 -26.66 4.97 24.74
N ASP A 83 -25.89 5.56 25.66
CA ASP A 83 -25.64 4.98 26.98
C ASP A 83 -26.73 5.43 27.96
N SER A 84 -27.38 4.45 28.56
CA SER A 84 -28.52 4.64 29.45
C SER A 84 -28.11 5.03 30.86
N VAL A 85 -26.92 4.60 31.28
CA VAL A 85 -26.35 4.89 32.60
C VAL A 85 -25.82 6.32 32.62
N GLY A 86 -24.96 6.68 31.67
CA GLY A 86 -24.40 8.02 31.49
C GLY A 86 -25.37 9.03 30.86
N LYS A 87 -26.52 8.57 30.33
CA LYS A 87 -27.54 9.37 29.63
C LYS A 87 -26.95 10.22 28.49
N GLY A 88 -26.02 9.65 27.73
CA GLY A 88 -25.28 10.34 26.68
C GLY A 88 -25.49 9.73 25.29
N LYS A 89 -25.48 10.58 24.27
CA LYS A 89 -25.32 10.14 22.87
C LYS A 89 -23.85 10.14 22.52
N TYR A 90 -23.42 9.09 21.83
CA TYR A 90 -22.05 8.91 21.40
C TYR A 90 -22.00 8.71 19.90
N VAL A 91 -20.94 9.25 19.28
CA VAL A 91 -20.59 9.02 17.89
C VAL A 91 -19.11 8.66 17.83
N VAL A 92 -18.81 7.56 17.14
CA VAL A 92 -17.46 7.07 16.91
C VAL A 92 -17.24 7.05 15.40
N PHE A 93 -16.27 7.83 14.93
CA PHE A 93 -15.74 7.65 13.58
C PHE A 93 -14.56 6.70 13.64
N VAL A 94 -14.50 5.79 12.67
CA VAL A 94 -13.39 4.88 12.49
C VAL A 94 -12.89 5.04 11.06
N GLU A 95 -11.61 5.34 10.93
CA GLU A 95 -10.90 5.36 9.64
C GLU A 95 -9.87 4.23 9.64
N SER A 96 -9.87 3.42 8.59
CA SER A 96 -9.01 2.26 8.40
C SER A 96 -8.00 2.55 7.29
N LYS A 97 -6.74 2.14 7.49
CA LYS A 97 -5.70 2.17 6.45
C LYS A 97 -4.94 0.86 6.37
N LEU A 98 -5.03 0.18 5.22
CA LEU A 98 -4.32 -1.08 4.96
C LEU A 98 -2.98 -0.91 4.24
N GLY A 99 -2.58 0.32 3.95
CA GLY A 99 -1.35 0.65 3.22
C GLY A 99 -1.50 1.83 2.26
N ALA A 100 -2.73 2.29 2.02
CA ALA A 100 -2.99 3.53 1.29
C ALA A 100 -2.58 4.75 2.13
N LYS A 101 -2.10 5.80 1.45
CA LYS A 101 -1.91 7.12 2.06
C LYS A 101 -3.28 7.75 2.31
N GLU A 102 -3.37 8.55 3.36
CA GLU A 102 -4.55 9.36 3.65
C GLU A 102 -4.88 10.34 2.52
N GLY A 103 -6.17 10.64 2.36
CA GLY A 103 -6.60 11.75 1.52
C GLY A 103 -6.12 13.09 2.09
N CYS A 104 -5.86 14.05 1.20
CA CYS A 104 -5.48 15.41 1.61
C CYS A 104 -6.46 15.97 2.64
N LYS A 105 -5.94 16.38 3.81
CA LYS A 105 -6.71 16.94 4.95
C LYS A 105 -7.89 16.08 5.43
N GLN A 106 -7.89 14.78 5.17
CA GLN A 106 -9.02 13.91 5.49
C GLN A 106 -9.30 13.87 7.00
N LEU A 107 -8.27 13.64 7.81
CA LEU A 107 -8.40 13.61 9.26
C LEU A 107 -8.85 14.95 9.85
N GLU A 108 -8.39 16.06 9.26
CA GLU A 108 -8.82 17.41 9.63
C GLU A 108 -10.32 17.61 9.40
N ARG A 109 -10.87 17.15 8.26
CA ARG A 109 -12.31 17.25 8.00
C ARG A 109 -13.14 16.44 8.99
N TYR A 110 -12.73 15.21 9.28
CA TYR A 110 -13.43 14.36 10.26
C TYR A 110 -13.44 14.98 11.65
N ARG A 111 -12.30 15.53 12.08
CA ARG A 111 -12.19 16.27 13.33
C ARG A 111 -13.24 17.37 13.44
N GLU A 112 -13.42 18.14 12.39
CA GLU A 112 -14.35 19.29 12.42
C GLU A 112 -15.82 18.86 12.40
N HIS A 113 -16.16 17.76 11.71
CA HIS A 113 -17.48 17.14 11.85
C HIS A 113 -17.76 16.66 13.27
N LEU A 114 -16.80 15.96 13.88
CA LEU A 114 -16.92 15.50 15.27
C LEU A 114 -17.04 16.69 16.24
N LEU A 115 -16.29 17.77 16.03
CA LEU A 115 -16.39 18.97 16.86
C LEU A 115 -17.79 19.60 16.79
N ASN A 116 -18.37 19.68 15.59
CA ASN A 116 -19.76 20.15 15.42
C ASN A 116 -20.77 19.26 16.16
N LEU A 117 -20.54 17.95 16.25
CA LEU A 117 -21.38 17.05 17.04
C LEU A 117 -21.20 17.31 18.56
N THR A 118 -19.97 17.53 19.02
CA THR A 118 -19.70 17.85 20.44
C THR A 118 -20.34 19.15 20.89
N ASN A 119 -20.35 20.17 20.02
CA ASN A 119 -21.06 21.43 20.26
C ASN A 119 -22.58 21.24 20.41
N ASN A 120 -23.13 20.13 19.90
CA ASN A 120 -24.53 19.73 20.07
C ASN A 120 -24.76 18.75 21.23
N GLY A 121 -23.77 18.59 22.13
CA GLY A 121 -23.86 17.75 23.33
C GLY A 121 -23.67 16.26 23.07
N ILE A 122 -23.11 15.87 21.93
CA ILE A 122 -22.79 14.47 21.59
C ILE A 122 -21.34 14.17 21.97
N GLN A 123 -21.08 13.06 22.64
CA GLN A 123 -19.70 12.63 22.92
C GLN A 123 -19.08 12.03 21.66
N ALA A 124 -17.99 12.62 21.19
CA ALA A 124 -17.39 12.25 19.91
C ALA A 124 -16.03 11.57 20.11
N HIS A 125 -15.85 10.45 19.43
CA HIS A 125 -14.63 9.66 19.45
C HIS A 125 -14.14 9.43 18.02
N PHE A 126 -12.83 9.40 17.84
CA PHE A 126 -12.20 9.06 16.57
C PHE A 126 -11.19 7.93 16.78
N ILE A 127 -11.35 6.85 16.03
CA ILE A 127 -10.42 5.73 16.00
C ILE A 127 -9.72 5.71 14.64
N TYR A 128 -8.39 5.72 14.65
CA TYR A 128 -7.57 5.48 13.46
C TYR A 128 -6.96 4.08 13.54
N LEU A 129 -7.32 3.21 12.59
CA LEU A 129 -6.90 1.81 12.50
C LEU A 129 -5.93 1.60 11.36
N THR A 130 -4.73 1.07 11.63
CA THR A 130 -3.75 0.78 10.57
C THR A 130 -3.30 -0.68 10.54
N ALA A 131 -3.01 -1.22 9.36
CA ALA A 131 -2.36 -2.53 9.27
C ALA A 131 -0.89 -2.46 9.66
N LEU A 132 -0.20 -1.41 9.21
CA LEU A 132 1.23 -1.18 9.43
C LEU A 132 1.47 -0.18 10.56
N TYR A 133 2.72 -0.06 10.99
CA TYR A 133 3.13 0.98 11.93
C TYR A 133 3.12 2.34 11.23
N ASP A 134 2.15 3.18 11.57
CA ASP A 134 1.93 4.51 10.99
C ASP A 134 1.46 5.50 12.08
N PRO A 135 2.31 5.78 13.09
CA PRO A 135 1.94 6.64 14.21
C PRO A 135 1.63 8.07 13.71
N LYS A 136 0.53 8.65 14.18
CA LYS A 136 0.22 10.05 13.89
C LYS A 136 0.84 10.94 14.95
N GLU A 137 1.83 11.74 14.55
CA GLU A 137 2.46 12.74 15.43
C GLU A 137 1.45 13.80 15.91
N ASP A 138 0.35 13.96 15.17
CA ASP A 138 -0.78 14.84 15.45
C ASP A 138 -1.73 14.33 16.55
N GLU A 139 -1.40 13.25 17.26
CA GLU A 139 -2.12 12.84 18.47
C GLU A 139 -2.33 14.03 19.42
N LYS A 140 -1.34 14.93 19.53
CA LYS A 140 -1.44 16.20 20.28
C LYS A 140 -2.31 17.25 19.59
N ALA A 141 -2.28 17.40 18.27
CA ALA A 141 -3.09 18.39 17.56
C ALA A 141 -4.59 18.01 17.52
N LEU A 142 -4.89 16.71 17.54
CA LEU A 142 -6.25 16.17 17.61
C LEU A 142 -6.79 16.13 19.04
N SER A 143 -5.95 15.81 20.04
CA SER A 143 -6.37 15.76 21.46
C SER A 143 -6.30 17.11 22.21
N SER A 144 -5.54 18.10 21.73
CA SER A 144 -5.36 19.39 22.44
C SER A 144 -6.53 20.38 22.28
N LEU A 145 -7.51 20.08 21.42
CA LEU A 145 -8.71 20.87 21.26
C LEU A 145 -9.86 20.15 21.98
N THR A 146 -10.38 20.79 23.01
CA THR A 146 -11.38 20.27 23.94
C THR A 146 -12.59 19.66 23.22
N GLY A 147 -12.88 18.37 23.43
CA GLY A 147 -14.19 17.77 23.11
C GLY A 147 -14.16 16.42 22.38
N ILE A 148 -13.07 16.06 21.70
CA ILE A 148 -12.96 14.80 20.93
C ILE A 148 -11.89 13.89 21.53
N ASN A 149 -12.22 12.61 21.71
CA ASN A 149 -11.25 11.60 22.14
C ASN A 149 -10.67 10.88 20.92
N PHE A 150 -9.35 10.95 20.74
CA PHE A 150 -8.64 10.28 19.65
C PHE A 150 -7.96 9.01 20.14
N PHE A 151 -8.09 7.94 19.37
CA PHE A 151 -7.45 6.66 19.62
C PHE A 151 -6.80 6.14 18.35
N GLN A 152 -5.60 5.59 18.49
CA GLN A 152 -4.91 4.94 17.40
C GLN A 152 -4.60 3.50 17.77
N TYR A 153 -5.02 2.57 16.93
CA TYR A 153 -4.74 1.14 17.08
C TYR A 153 -4.29 0.54 15.75
N ARG A 154 -3.78 -0.68 15.83
CA ARG A 154 -3.52 -1.49 14.64
C ARG A 154 -4.44 -2.68 14.55
N TRP A 155 -4.67 -3.16 13.33
CA TRP A 155 -5.54 -4.31 13.07
C TRP A 155 -5.12 -5.58 13.81
N TYR A 156 -3.83 -5.76 14.13
CA TYR A 156 -3.39 -6.90 14.96
C TYR A 156 -3.98 -6.87 16.38
N GLU A 157 -4.31 -5.69 16.92
CA GLU A 157 -4.94 -5.53 18.24
C GLU A 157 -6.40 -5.94 18.18
N ILE A 158 -7.10 -5.53 17.11
CA ILE A 158 -8.47 -5.96 16.81
C ILE A 158 -8.50 -7.48 16.61
N TYR A 159 -7.60 -8.04 15.81
CA TYR A 159 -7.47 -9.49 15.59
C TYR A 159 -7.33 -10.25 16.92
N ASN A 160 -6.41 -9.82 17.78
CA ASN A 160 -6.18 -10.46 19.08
C ASN A 160 -7.38 -10.33 20.02
N TRP A 161 -8.11 -9.22 19.96
CA TRP A 161 -9.34 -9.03 20.72
C TRP A 161 -10.49 -9.92 20.19
N LEU A 162 -10.69 -9.98 18.88
CA LEU A 162 -11.73 -10.80 18.22
C LEU A 162 -11.61 -12.29 18.54
N LYS A 163 -10.39 -12.80 18.80
CA LYS A 163 -10.14 -14.18 19.25
C LYS A 163 -10.91 -14.60 20.50
N LYS A 164 -11.47 -13.66 21.26
CA LYS A 164 -12.32 -13.95 22.43
C LYS A 164 -13.72 -14.43 22.03
N PHE A 165 -14.24 -14.03 20.88
CA PHE A 165 -15.62 -14.31 20.45
C PHE A 165 -15.70 -15.51 19.50
N LYS A 166 -15.11 -16.64 19.90
CA LYS A 166 -14.94 -17.80 19.01
C LYS A 166 -16.24 -18.46 18.59
N ASP A 167 -17.32 -18.27 19.32
CA ASP A 167 -18.59 -18.95 19.01
C ASP A 167 -19.40 -18.25 17.90
N ASP A 168 -19.03 -17.02 17.52
CA ASP A 168 -19.67 -16.31 16.42
C ASP A 168 -19.06 -16.67 15.06
N ARG A 169 -19.89 -17.21 14.17
CA ARG A 169 -19.43 -17.70 12.85
C ARG A 169 -18.95 -16.59 11.94
N LEU A 170 -19.56 -15.40 12.02
CA LEU A 170 -19.16 -14.26 11.19
C LEU A 170 -17.77 -13.76 11.62
N ASN A 171 -17.54 -13.65 12.93
CA ASN A 171 -16.27 -13.34 13.55
C ASN A 171 -15.19 -14.37 13.18
N GLN A 172 -15.49 -15.67 13.22
CA GLN A 172 -14.55 -16.70 12.76
C GLN A 172 -14.13 -16.47 11.31
N CYS A 173 -15.08 -16.17 10.41
CA CYS A 173 -14.76 -15.89 9.02
C CYS A 173 -13.92 -14.62 8.87
N LEU A 174 -14.16 -13.59 9.71
CA LEU A 174 -13.35 -12.37 9.74
C LEU A 174 -11.91 -12.67 10.21
N ILE A 175 -11.75 -13.44 11.29
CA ILE A 175 -10.43 -13.85 11.80
C ILE A 175 -9.64 -14.59 10.71
N GLU A 176 -10.25 -15.56 10.01
CA GLU A 176 -9.61 -16.26 8.89
C GLU A 176 -9.17 -15.29 7.79
N TYR A 177 -9.99 -14.29 7.47
CA TYR A 177 -9.65 -13.29 6.46
C TYR A 177 -8.52 -12.38 6.91
N MET A 178 -8.50 -11.98 8.19
CA MET A 178 -7.41 -11.19 8.77
C MET A 178 -6.08 -11.96 8.76
N GLU A 179 -6.10 -13.27 8.96
CA GLU A 179 -4.92 -14.15 8.82
C GLU A 179 -4.42 -14.18 7.36
N GLU A 180 -5.33 -14.25 6.39
CA GLU A 180 -4.99 -14.18 4.96
C GLU A 180 -4.38 -12.82 4.57
N LEU A 181 -4.75 -11.74 5.28
CA LEU A 181 -4.14 -10.41 5.16
C LEU A 181 -2.83 -10.26 5.95
N GLY A 182 -2.42 -11.27 6.73
CA GLY A 182 -1.21 -11.24 7.55
C GLY A 182 -1.31 -10.31 8.76
N MET A 183 -2.52 -10.05 9.26
CA MET A 183 -2.79 -9.24 10.45
C MET A 183 -2.63 -10.03 11.75
N ASP A 184 -2.44 -11.33 11.64
CA ASP A 184 -2.15 -12.28 12.71
C ASP A 184 -0.69 -12.27 13.16
N LYS A 185 0.18 -11.57 12.42
CA LYS A 185 1.61 -11.50 12.70
C LYS A 185 1.85 -11.05 14.13
N GLU A 186 2.37 -11.97 14.92
CA GLU A 186 2.85 -11.69 16.27
C GLU A 186 3.96 -10.62 16.20
N ARG A 187 4.01 -9.73 17.19
CA ARG A 187 5.08 -8.72 17.30
C ARG A 187 6.38 -9.34 17.82
N ILE A 188 6.77 -10.47 17.24
CA ILE A 188 7.91 -11.28 17.65
C ILE A 188 8.77 -11.50 16.41
N PHE A 189 10.07 -11.22 16.54
CA PHE A 189 11.03 -11.59 15.50
C PHE A 189 11.16 -13.10 15.44
N LEU A 190 10.96 -13.68 14.27
CA LEU A 190 11.30 -15.06 14.01
C LEU A 190 12.83 -15.20 13.82
N PRO A 191 13.43 -16.38 14.09
CA PRO A 191 14.85 -16.58 13.88
C PRO A 191 15.32 -16.24 12.45
N GLN A 192 14.46 -16.48 11.46
CA GLN A 192 14.71 -16.11 10.06
C GLN A 192 14.74 -14.59 9.84
N ASP A 193 13.93 -13.81 10.56
CA ASP A 193 13.93 -12.34 10.47
C ASP A 193 15.25 -11.80 11.04
N ILE A 194 15.69 -12.36 12.18
CA ILE A 194 16.98 -12.00 12.79
C ILE A 194 18.13 -12.34 11.84
N TYR A 195 18.10 -13.53 11.24
CA TYR A 195 19.10 -13.95 10.26
C TYR A 195 19.15 -13.02 9.05
N LEU A 196 17.99 -12.60 8.52
CA LEU A 196 17.90 -11.64 7.42
C LEU A 196 18.49 -10.28 7.81
N ILE A 197 18.15 -9.75 8.98
CA ILE A 197 18.70 -8.48 9.49
C ILE A 197 20.23 -8.56 9.61
N GLN A 198 20.76 -9.65 10.16
CA GLN A 198 22.20 -9.85 10.33
C GLN A 198 22.96 -10.01 9.01
N ASN A 199 22.30 -10.44 7.95
CA ASN A 199 22.90 -10.68 6.63
C ASN A 199 22.47 -9.64 5.59
N LEU A 200 21.78 -8.58 6.00
CA LEU A 200 21.21 -7.59 5.08
C LEU A 200 22.30 -6.92 4.25
N ASP A 201 23.43 -6.57 4.86
CA ASP A 201 24.57 -5.95 4.17
C ASP A 201 25.11 -6.84 3.05
N ARG A 202 25.21 -8.15 3.30
CA ARG A 202 25.65 -9.12 2.28
C ARG A 202 24.65 -9.18 1.12
N ILE A 203 23.35 -9.20 1.42
CA ILE A 203 22.30 -9.24 0.41
C ILE A 203 22.32 -7.96 -0.43
N ILE A 204 22.42 -6.79 0.20
CA ILE A 204 22.51 -5.50 -0.49
C ILE A 204 23.77 -5.43 -1.35
N SER A 205 24.93 -5.90 -0.84
CA SER A 205 26.17 -5.97 -1.62
C SER A 205 26.00 -6.81 -2.88
N MET A 206 25.42 -8.01 -2.74
CA MET A 206 25.17 -8.89 -3.89
C MET A 206 24.26 -8.23 -4.93
N VAL A 207 23.18 -7.55 -4.50
CA VAL A 207 22.29 -6.83 -5.43
C VAL A 207 23.04 -5.70 -6.14
N GLU A 208 23.86 -4.93 -5.42
CA GLU A 208 24.68 -3.86 -6.01
C GLU A 208 25.72 -4.40 -7.00
N GLU A 209 26.34 -5.55 -6.69
CA GLU A 209 27.28 -6.25 -7.57
C GLU A 209 26.63 -6.62 -8.90
N THR A 210 25.35 -7.03 -8.91
CA THR A 210 24.64 -7.32 -10.16
C THR A 210 24.51 -6.11 -11.09
N MET A 211 24.62 -4.90 -10.57
CA MET A 211 24.48 -3.64 -11.31
C MET A 211 25.79 -2.86 -11.43
N SER A 212 26.93 -3.49 -11.10
CA SER A 212 28.24 -2.84 -11.04
C SER A 212 29.11 -3.15 -12.26
N ASP A 213 30.35 -2.63 -12.25
CA ASP A 213 31.38 -2.88 -13.25
C ASP A 213 30.90 -2.69 -14.70
N LYS A 214 30.79 -3.78 -15.46
CA LYS A 214 30.45 -3.75 -16.88
C LYS A 214 29.03 -3.28 -17.12
N VAL A 215 28.08 -3.60 -16.22
CA VAL A 215 26.71 -3.10 -16.32
C VAL A 215 26.70 -1.59 -16.17
N GLN A 216 27.44 -1.06 -15.21
CA GLN A 216 27.60 0.37 -15.01
C GLN A 216 28.25 1.05 -16.22
N GLU A 217 29.31 0.46 -16.78
CA GLU A 217 29.95 0.94 -18.01
C GLU A 217 28.94 1.03 -19.17
N VAL A 218 28.16 -0.02 -19.41
CA VAL A 218 27.16 -0.05 -20.49
C VAL A 218 26.04 0.95 -20.24
N LEU A 219 25.51 1.03 -19.01
CA LEU A 219 24.46 1.98 -18.65
C LEU A 219 24.93 3.44 -18.79
N SER A 220 26.19 3.73 -18.43
CA SER A 220 26.76 5.07 -18.57
C SER A 220 26.85 5.57 -20.03
N LYS A 221 26.74 4.68 -21.02
CA LYS A 221 26.70 5.07 -22.45
C LYS A 221 25.41 5.81 -22.82
N PHE A 222 24.39 5.74 -21.97
CA PHE A 222 23.15 6.51 -22.13
C PHE A 222 23.26 7.91 -21.50
N GLY A 223 24.23 8.15 -20.60
CA GLY A 223 24.38 9.41 -19.87
C GLY A 223 24.85 9.22 -18.43
N LYS A 224 24.65 10.27 -17.62
CA LYS A 224 25.07 10.26 -16.21
C LYS A 224 24.08 9.45 -15.36
N ILE A 225 24.60 8.43 -14.68
CA ILE A 225 23.81 7.59 -13.77
C ILE A 225 23.36 8.41 -12.56
N SER A 226 22.08 8.28 -12.21
CA SER A 226 21.46 8.96 -11.09
C SER A 226 22.02 8.46 -9.74
N GLN A 227 22.15 9.37 -8.77
CA GLN A 227 22.59 9.08 -7.40
C GLN A 227 21.41 8.97 -6.44
N ALA A 228 20.40 8.17 -6.80
CA ALA A 228 19.28 7.90 -5.92
C ALA A 228 19.71 7.05 -4.71
N ASN A 229 19.06 7.29 -3.56
CA ASN A 229 19.17 6.39 -2.41
C ASN A 229 18.35 5.12 -2.69
N ARG A 230 18.99 4.11 -3.28
CA ARG A 230 18.37 2.86 -3.72
C ARG A 230 17.78 2.04 -2.57
N LEU A 231 18.37 2.13 -1.37
CA LEU A 231 17.81 1.46 -0.21
C LEU A 231 16.46 2.08 0.19
N ASN A 232 16.37 3.41 0.17
CA ASN A 232 15.10 4.09 0.41
C ASN A 232 14.07 3.72 -0.67
N GLN A 233 14.45 3.66 -1.95
CA GLN A 233 13.56 3.23 -3.04
C GLN A 233 13.07 1.78 -2.86
N LEU A 234 13.93 0.87 -2.41
CA LEU A 234 13.53 -0.50 -2.12
C LEU A 234 12.52 -0.57 -0.98
N LEU A 235 12.70 0.26 0.05
CA LEU A 235 11.80 0.32 1.20
C LEU A 235 10.47 1.01 0.89
N SER A 236 10.45 2.05 0.05
CA SER A 236 9.23 2.81 -0.28
C SER A 236 8.45 2.21 -1.44
N ASP A 237 9.14 1.80 -2.49
CA ASP A 237 8.55 1.47 -3.79
C ASP A 237 8.73 -0.01 -4.13
N GLY A 238 9.50 -0.76 -3.34
CA GLY A 238 9.81 -2.15 -3.62
C GLY A 238 10.80 -2.31 -4.78
N ILE A 239 11.53 -1.25 -5.16
CA ILE A 239 12.44 -1.25 -6.32
C ILE A 239 13.85 -0.86 -5.91
N TYR A 240 14.83 -1.68 -6.25
CA TYR A 240 16.24 -1.35 -6.22
C TYR A 240 16.71 -1.07 -7.65
N ARG A 241 17.12 0.17 -7.97
CA ARG A 241 17.39 0.55 -9.36
C ARG A 241 18.60 1.45 -9.61
N LYS A 242 19.27 1.24 -10.76
CA LYS A 242 20.17 2.24 -11.36
C LYS A 242 19.56 2.72 -12.67
N PHE A 243 19.52 4.03 -12.85
CA PHE A 243 18.92 4.62 -14.04
C PHE A 243 19.69 5.85 -14.53
N VAL A 244 19.45 6.19 -15.79
CA VAL A 244 19.94 7.38 -16.48
C VAL A 244 18.74 8.10 -17.08
N SER A 245 18.54 9.35 -16.69
CA SER A 245 17.57 10.23 -17.35
C SER A 245 18.21 10.89 -18.57
N ILE A 246 17.53 10.84 -19.71
CA ILE A 246 17.96 11.39 -20.99
C ILE A 246 17.03 12.57 -21.31
N GLY A 247 17.48 13.77 -20.97
CA GLY A 247 16.58 14.93 -20.95
C GLY A 247 15.53 14.81 -19.84
N ASN A 248 14.32 15.30 -20.08
CA ASN A 248 13.23 15.29 -19.11
C ASN A 248 12.20 14.16 -19.31
N ASP A 249 12.27 13.46 -20.44
CA ASP A 249 11.16 12.65 -20.93
C ASP A 249 11.52 11.19 -21.21
N LEU A 250 12.79 10.82 -21.06
CA LEU A 250 13.28 9.48 -21.32
C LEU A 250 14.14 9.01 -20.15
N GLU A 251 14.06 7.73 -19.83
CA GLU A 251 14.89 7.11 -18.81
C GLU A 251 15.22 5.67 -19.18
N VAL A 252 16.47 5.26 -18.94
CA VAL A 252 16.93 3.88 -19.11
C VAL A 252 17.38 3.34 -17.77
N SER A 253 16.95 2.14 -17.40
CA SER A 253 17.26 1.54 -16.10
C SER A 253 17.56 0.05 -16.12
N VAL A 254 18.23 -0.37 -15.05
CA VAL A 254 18.34 -1.75 -14.60
C VAL A 254 17.78 -1.82 -13.19
N ASP A 255 16.88 -2.78 -12.96
CA ASP A 255 16.02 -2.80 -11.79
C ASP A 255 15.94 -4.23 -11.21
N LEU A 256 15.92 -4.31 -9.87
CA LEU A 256 15.40 -5.47 -9.15
C LEU A 256 14.18 -5.00 -8.37
N TYR A 257 13.00 -5.54 -8.66
CA TYR A 257 11.77 -5.13 -7.98
C TYR A 257 11.00 -6.31 -7.38
N LEU A 258 10.43 -6.04 -6.21
CA LEU A 258 9.56 -6.96 -5.49
C LEU A 258 8.22 -7.05 -6.21
N THR A 259 7.60 -8.23 -6.17
CA THR A 259 6.28 -8.46 -6.74
C THR A 259 5.44 -9.26 -5.75
N ASP A 260 4.13 -9.35 -5.99
CA ASP A 260 3.25 -10.26 -5.24
C ASP A 260 3.56 -11.75 -5.49
N LYS A 261 4.50 -12.06 -6.38
CA LYS A 261 4.98 -13.43 -6.65
C LYS A 261 6.08 -13.81 -5.66
N ILE A 262 6.37 -15.11 -5.60
CA ILE A 262 7.37 -15.68 -4.69
C ILE A 262 8.78 -15.11 -4.92
N TYR A 263 9.11 -14.76 -6.16
CA TYR A 263 10.44 -14.29 -6.54
C TYR A 263 10.39 -12.87 -7.12
N PRO A 264 11.36 -11.99 -6.74
CA PRO A 264 11.55 -10.70 -7.38
C PRO A 264 11.78 -10.82 -8.88
N MET A 265 11.60 -9.72 -9.58
CA MET A 265 11.92 -9.59 -11.00
C MET A 265 13.20 -8.80 -11.16
N VAL A 266 13.98 -9.19 -12.17
CA VAL A 266 15.18 -8.53 -12.67
C VAL A 266 14.80 -7.93 -14.02
N SER A 267 15.04 -6.64 -14.22
CA SER A 267 14.53 -5.93 -15.38
C SER A 267 15.53 -4.96 -15.99
N THR A 268 15.41 -4.76 -17.30
CA THR A 268 16.03 -3.64 -18.02
C THR A 268 14.94 -2.93 -18.81
N SER A 269 14.87 -1.61 -18.66
CA SER A 269 13.71 -0.85 -19.15
C SER A 269 14.10 0.46 -19.81
N LEU A 270 13.33 0.82 -20.84
CA LEU A 270 13.26 2.17 -21.40
C LEU A 270 11.90 2.77 -21.04
N TRP A 271 11.92 3.83 -20.26
CA TRP A 271 10.75 4.59 -19.85
C TRP A 271 10.62 5.87 -20.68
N VAL A 272 9.40 6.19 -21.11
CA VAL A 272 9.06 7.37 -21.90
C VAL A 272 7.91 8.12 -21.23
N SER A 273 8.12 9.39 -20.90
CA SER A 273 7.10 10.23 -20.28
C SER A 273 5.95 10.50 -21.23
N GLU A 274 4.73 10.60 -20.71
CA GLU A 274 3.56 11.06 -21.46
C GLU A 274 3.73 12.47 -22.06
N LYS A 275 4.65 13.26 -21.52
CA LYS A 275 4.98 14.60 -22.03
C LYS A 275 5.91 14.56 -23.24
N TYR A 276 6.43 13.40 -23.62
CA TYR A 276 7.30 13.26 -24.78
C TYR A 276 6.56 13.67 -26.06
N GLU A 277 7.12 14.64 -26.79
CA GLU A 277 6.48 15.29 -27.95
C GLU A 277 5.96 14.29 -29.00
N ASN A 278 6.61 13.13 -29.14
CA ASN A 278 6.27 12.10 -30.11
C ASN A 278 5.73 10.81 -29.48
N LEU A 279 5.10 10.89 -28.30
CA LEU A 279 4.63 9.73 -27.52
C LEU A 279 3.85 8.72 -28.36
N ASP A 280 2.85 9.14 -29.13
CA ASP A 280 2.02 8.21 -29.91
C ASP A 280 2.81 7.44 -30.97
N LYS A 281 3.79 8.10 -31.59
CA LYS A 281 4.70 7.46 -32.54
C LYS A 281 5.57 6.44 -31.82
N VAL A 282 6.17 6.80 -30.68
CA VAL A 282 7.03 5.91 -29.89
C VAL A 282 6.24 4.71 -29.36
N ARG A 283 5.04 4.95 -28.82
CA ARG A 283 4.13 3.91 -28.34
C ARG A 283 3.82 2.87 -29.43
N ASN A 284 3.55 3.31 -30.65
CA ASN A 284 3.30 2.40 -31.78
C ASN A 284 4.56 1.63 -32.20
N LEU A 285 5.73 2.26 -32.13
CA LEU A 285 7.01 1.61 -32.40
C LEU A 285 7.34 0.55 -31.33
N MET A 286 7.12 0.86 -30.05
CA MET A 286 7.30 -0.09 -28.95
C MET A 286 6.36 -1.29 -29.09
N LYS A 287 5.06 -1.07 -29.38
CA LYS A 287 4.11 -2.16 -29.67
C LYS A 287 4.62 -3.06 -30.80
N SER A 288 5.00 -2.46 -31.92
CA SER A 288 5.54 -3.19 -33.08
C SER A 288 6.84 -3.93 -32.77
N TYR A 289 7.63 -3.44 -31.81
CA TYR A 289 8.88 -4.04 -31.39
C TYR A 289 8.64 -5.24 -30.48
N VAL A 290 7.72 -5.13 -29.53
CA VAL A 290 7.27 -6.24 -28.66
C VAL A 290 6.69 -7.38 -29.50
N ASP A 291 5.85 -7.08 -30.50
CA ASP A 291 5.28 -8.08 -31.41
C ASP A 291 6.34 -8.92 -32.16
N LYS A 292 7.55 -8.38 -32.34
CA LYS A 292 8.68 -9.03 -33.02
C LYS A 292 9.71 -9.64 -32.07
N ASN A 293 9.69 -9.26 -30.79
CA ASN A 293 10.70 -9.64 -29.80
C ASN A 293 10.00 -10.13 -28.54
N ILE A 294 9.78 -11.45 -28.45
CA ILE A 294 8.98 -12.08 -27.40
C ILE A 294 9.50 -11.87 -25.97
N ASP A 295 10.78 -11.50 -25.83
CA ASP A 295 11.42 -11.25 -24.54
C ASP A 295 11.04 -9.87 -23.95
N PHE A 296 10.47 -8.99 -24.77
CA PHE A 296 10.05 -7.66 -24.35
C PHE A 296 8.57 -7.62 -23.99
N ASN A 297 8.25 -6.77 -23.02
CA ASN A 297 6.89 -6.43 -22.65
C ASN A 297 6.70 -4.91 -22.72
N LEU A 298 5.44 -4.51 -22.89
CA LEU A 298 5.04 -3.12 -22.84
C LEU A 298 4.31 -2.87 -21.52
N ASP A 299 4.86 -1.99 -20.70
CA ASP A 299 4.20 -1.47 -19.52
C ASP A 299 3.44 -0.18 -19.88
N LEU A 300 2.12 -0.24 -19.75
CA LEU A 300 1.20 0.85 -20.08
C LEU A 300 0.50 1.42 -18.84
N GLU A 301 0.70 0.82 -17.66
CA GLU A 301 -0.04 1.12 -16.43
C GLU A 301 0.92 1.58 -15.33
N THR A 302 1.71 2.62 -15.59
CA THR A 302 2.66 3.11 -14.59
C THR A 302 2.04 4.14 -13.64
N TRP A 303 2.67 4.25 -12.47
CA TRP A 303 2.65 5.48 -11.69
C TRP A 303 3.17 6.65 -12.54
N GLU A 304 2.50 7.80 -12.46
CA GLU A 304 2.98 9.11 -12.95
C GLU A 304 3.03 9.36 -14.47
N GLY A 305 2.32 8.58 -15.29
CA GLY A 305 2.17 8.90 -16.71
C GLY A 305 3.44 8.67 -17.53
N TRP A 306 3.99 7.45 -17.44
CA TRP A 306 5.09 6.96 -18.26
C TRP A 306 4.65 5.67 -18.97
N ILE A 307 5.34 5.32 -20.05
CA ILE A 307 5.20 4.01 -20.70
C ILE A 307 6.58 3.33 -20.76
N GLY A 308 6.61 2.03 -20.52
CA GLY A 308 7.84 1.25 -20.41
C GLY A 308 7.97 0.19 -21.50
N LEU A 309 9.13 0.14 -22.16
CA LEU A 309 9.58 -1.03 -22.91
C LEU A 309 10.55 -1.81 -22.04
N CYS A 310 10.10 -2.95 -21.51
CA CYS A 310 10.78 -3.68 -20.44
C CYS A 310 11.18 -5.08 -20.89
N ILE A 311 12.31 -5.57 -20.39
CA ILE A 311 12.71 -6.98 -20.47
C ILE A 311 12.73 -7.50 -19.05
N ASP A 312 11.75 -8.31 -18.69
CA ASP A 312 11.57 -8.79 -17.32
C ASP A 312 11.90 -10.27 -17.22
N LYS A 313 12.68 -10.63 -16.20
CA LYS A 313 13.00 -12.04 -15.91
C LYS A 313 12.95 -12.30 -14.42
N SER A 314 12.27 -13.39 -14.02
CA SER A 314 12.19 -13.75 -12.59
C SER A 314 13.57 -14.12 -12.06
N LEU A 315 13.91 -13.65 -10.85
CA LEU A 315 15.16 -14.01 -10.17
C LEU A 315 15.35 -15.53 -10.08
N LEU A 316 14.25 -16.29 -9.98
CA LEU A 316 14.24 -17.76 -10.02
C LEU A 316 15.03 -18.34 -11.19
N THR A 317 14.96 -17.71 -12.36
CA THR A 317 15.60 -18.21 -13.58
C THR A 317 17.12 -18.18 -13.53
N PHE A 318 17.69 -17.40 -12.61
CA PHE A 318 19.13 -17.29 -12.44
C PHE A 318 19.65 -18.22 -11.34
N LEU A 319 18.77 -18.79 -10.50
CA LEU A 319 19.17 -19.62 -9.35
C LEU A 319 19.75 -20.99 -9.72
N SER A 320 19.66 -21.37 -11.00
CA SER A 320 20.30 -22.58 -11.53
C SER A 320 21.72 -22.34 -12.03
N GLU A 321 22.15 -21.08 -12.14
CA GLU A 321 23.47 -20.72 -12.64
C GLU A 321 24.53 -20.91 -11.54
N GLU A 322 25.79 -21.20 -11.91
CA GLU A 322 26.86 -21.31 -10.91
C GLU A 322 27.20 -19.95 -10.28
N ASP A 323 27.18 -18.90 -11.11
CA ASP A 323 27.37 -17.51 -10.72
C ASP A 323 26.13 -16.69 -11.09
N HIS A 324 25.21 -16.59 -10.12
CA HIS A 324 23.97 -15.83 -10.29
C HIS A 324 24.24 -14.34 -10.59
N VAL A 325 25.28 -13.76 -9.98
CA VAL A 325 25.61 -12.33 -10.15
C VAL A 325 26.02 -12.09 -11.58
N LYS A 326 26.93 -12.92 -12.10
CA LYS A 326 27.38 -12.83 -13.49
C LYS A 326 26.24 -13.04 -14.48
N ALA A 327 25.37 -14.02 -14.24
CA ALA A 327 24.23 -14.29 -15.12
C ALA A 327 23.24 -13.10 -15.17
N ILE A 328 23.01 -12.43 -14.05
CA ILE A 328 22.18 -11.21 -13.99
C ILE A 328 22.87 -10.05 -14.70
N GLN A 329 24.18 -9.85 -14.50
CA GLN A 329 24.94 -8.82 -15.22
C GLN A 329 24.85 -9.00 -16.74
N ASP A 330 25.01 -10.23 -17.23
CA ASP A 330 24.94 -10.54 -18.65
C ASP A 330 23.53 -10.30 -19.21
N PHE A 331 22.50 -10.60 -18.42
CA PHE A 331 21.12 -10.24 -18.74
C PHE A 331 20.93 -8.73 -18.89
N TYR A 332 21.38 -7.94 -17.91
CA TYR A 332 21.31 -6.48 -17.97
C TYR A 332 22.07 -5.91 -19.16
N ILE A 333 23.29 -6.38 -19.42
CA ILE A 333 24.11 -5.90 -20.55
C ILE A 333 23.39 -6.14 -21.87
N LYS A 334 22.89 -7.36 -22.09
CA LYS A 334 22.13 -7.71 -23.31
C LYS A 334 20.87 -6.85 -23.43
N GLY A 335 20.17 -6.63 -22.31
CA GLY A 335 18.97 -5.79 -22.29
C GLY A 335 19.27 -4.34 -22.69
N LEU A 336 20.32 -3.75 -22.11
CA LEU A 336 20.76 -2.39 -22.40
C LEU A 336 21.22 -2.25 -23.86
N GLU A 337 21.93 -3.23 -24.41
CA GLU A 337 22.32 -3.23 -25.82
C GLU A 337 21.10 -3.26 -26.75
N ASN A 338 20.09 -4.07 -26.43
CA ASN A 338 18.85 -4.11 -27.21
C ASN A 338 18.07 -2.79 -27.12
N ILE A 339 17.98 -2.18 -25.93
CA ILE A 339 17.37 -0.87 -25.74
C ILE A 339 18.12 0.19 -26.54
N LYS A 340 19.46 0.19 -26.49
CA LYS A 340 20.27 1.14 -27.26
C LYS A 340 19.98 1.02 -28.76
N ASN A 341 19.95 -0.20 -29.29
CA ASN A 341 19.61 -0.45 -30.69
C ASN A 341 18.20 0.05 -31.04
N PHE A 342 17.22 -0.17 -30.16
CA PHE A 342 15.87 0.38 -30.35
C PHE A 342 15.90 1.91 -30.41
N MET A 343 16.58 2.57 -29.46
CA MET A 343 16.66 4.04 -29.40
C MET A 343 17.37 4.63 -30.62
N ASP A 344 18.51 4.06 -31.01
CA ASP A 344 19.33 4.55 -32.13
C ASP A 344 18.57 4.45 -33.47
N VAL A 345 17.73 3.42 -33.64
CA VAL A 345 16.91 3.23 -34.86
C VAL A 345 15.65 4.11 -34.86
N ASN A 346 15.03 4.32 -33.70
CA ASN A 346 13.65 4.81 -33.63
C ASN A 346 13.49 6.21 -33.04
N LEU A 347 14.39 6.64 -32.15
CA LEU A 347 14.24 7.86 -31.35
C LEU A 347 15.19 9.00 -31.73
N ASN A 348 16.17 8.77 -32.63
CA ASN A 348 17.16 9.78 -33.04
C ASN A 348 17.81 10.52 -31.84
N CYS A 349 18.02 9.83 -30.72
CA CYS A 349 18.72 10.38 -29.57
C CYS A 349 20.22 10.44 -29.91
N LYS A 350 20.74 11.62 -30.25
CA LYS A 350 22.18 11.87 -30.40
C LYS A 350 22.83 12.27 -29.08
#